data_AF-A0AAW0RKL0-F1
#
_entry.id   AF-A0AAW0RKL0-F1
#
_cell.length_a   1.000
_cell.length_b   1.000
_cell.length_c   1.000
_cell.angle_alpha   90.00
_cell.angle_beta   90.00
_cell.angle_gamma   90.00
#
_symmetry.space_group_name_H-M   'P 1'
#
loop_
_entity.id
_entity.type
_entity.pdbx_description
1 polymer ?
#
loop_
_entity_poly.entity_id
_entity_poly.type
_entity_poly.pdbx_seq_one_letter_code
_entity_poly.pdbx_strand_id
1 'polypeptide(L)'
;MLLGKAFLAFSWAAAAVHAAPSPSYVDMNGGAGPSNGNAAEGGLQRFEFVKEFMGSENELARSSAPYYAGQDSHQKITPETIAALKKHGITHIISANSEANNEEINKALAEAGITYTPLPVEDFQAATQDDFQRAWDAFVSNRGTGATLVWCGYGHGRTGTIISALQMFAEHERGQLHTWSRSDYDRNHVERAGQRSALDALQQRLQSEPTNPPALTEYQTDGLLSGDFTGIDCSLALGFVLLTVTPKTRRSLPGSVATLNSRQVTPTPMTPSSSTQDCERARDILRRKNVPSVCRTIKNIQLGLALSNDYYSGTWDRIGATLEGPAGKAILRLAEGPSPGFSTWQKVDMKASYGSESIDIGGIDKITLNAAAVFSGFRESNPKNDQWKVQDVQIRAECADPDFKAKDDKLVGLNAWYGHPGGWLGESAYKTKTVATFPIVPGDWAFSPPCAIIKDLTYQFKLSNVYYGGTWDELSFTIGESKDISLGESPDLDYTKDGTINLKEVFGKDQIDIRSLKEVRITDKFGKNGAGDAWSFEGTHSPNLQSLAARTLTRNRFLFLGITFSATCAHMDKKMAMKKFQSVSKWVYHAESGPAWTGDIITSDWIEVV
;
A
#
# COMPACT_ATOMS: atom_id res chain seq x y z
N MET A 1 54.61 -23.79 -14.99
CA MET A 1 54.64 -22.99 -16.23
C MET A 1 53.51 -23.46 -17.14
N LEU A 2 52.78 -22.47 -17.67
CA LEU A 2 51.82 -22.50 -18.80
C LEU A 2 50.42 -23.09 -18.62
N LEU A 3 49.49 -22.14 -18.40
CA LEU A 3 48.05 -22.20 -18.67
C LEU A 3 47.75 -22.33 -20.18
N GLY A 4 46.59 -22.90 -20.52
CA GLY A 4 45.94 -22.72 -21.82
C GLY A 4 44.42 -22.71 -21.67
N LYS A 5 43.81 -21.52 -21.76
CA LYS A 5 42.36 -21.25 -21.72
C LYS A 5 41.74 -21.54 -23.09
N ALA A 6 40.54 -22.13 -23.12
CA ALA A 6 39.71 -22.26 -24.31
C ALA A 6 38.62 -21.16 -24.31
N PHE A 7 38.56 -20.38 -25.39
CA PHE A 7 37.49 -19.43 -25.71
C PHE A 7 36.54 -20.09 -26.73
N LEU A 8 35.24 -20.02 -26.48
CA LEU A 8 34.18 -20.41 -27.42
C LEU A 8 33.60 -19.14 -28.05
N ALA A 9 33.69 -19.04 -29.38
CA ALA A 9 33.06 -18.01 -30.20
C ALA A 9 31.77 -18.57 -30.81
N PHE A 10 30.67 -17.82 -30.68
CA PHE A 10 29.41 -18.10 -31.39
C PHE A 10 29.28 -17.16 -32.60
N SER A 11 29.19 -17.75 -33.79
CA SER A 11 28.92 -17.06 -35.05
C SER A 11 27.43 -17.13 -35.37
N TRP A 12 26.84 -16.01 -35.76
CA TRP A 12 25.48 -15.91 -36.30
C TRP A 12 25.50 -16.11 -37.82
N ALA A 13 24.55 -16.88 -38.35
CA ALA A 13 24.28 -16.99 -39.78
C ALA A 13 22.89 -16.41 -40.09
N ALA A 14 22.85 -15.37 -40.92
CA ALA A 14 21.63 -14.80 -41.48
C ALA A 14 21.42 -15.37 -42.90
N ALA A 15 20.26 -15.97 -43.15
CA ALA A 15 19.85 -16.39 -44.48
C ALA A 15 18.93 -15.32 -45.09
N ALA A 16 19.36 -14.76 -46.22
CA ALA A 16 18.55 -13.92 -47.08
C ALA A 16 17.78 -14.80 -48.08
N VAL A 17 16.48 -14.56 -48.24
CA VAL A 17 15.68 -15.12 -49.34
C VAL A 17 15.13 -13.98 -50.17
N HIS A 18 15.54 -13.93 -51.44
CA HIS A 18 14.94 -13.11 -52.49
C HIS A 18 13.72 -13.83 -53.08
N ALA A 19 12.66 -13.08 -53.41
CA ALA A 19 11.75 -13.44 -54.49
C ALA A 19 11.14 -12.19 -55.14
N ALA A 20 11.04 -12.26 -56.47
CA ALA A 20 10.85 -11.22 -57.46
C ALA A 20 9.36 -10.87 -57.75
N PRO A 21 9.03 -9.92 -58.65
CA PRO A 21 7.75 -9.19 -58.67
C PRO A 21 6.70 -9.64 -59.71
N SER A 22 5.47 -9.12 -59.51
CA SER A 22 4.34 -8.86 -60.46
C SER A 22 3.45 -10.04 -60.91
N PRO A 23 2.16 -9.84 -61.32
CA PRO A 23 1.56 -8.60 -61.83
C PRO A 23 0.16 -8.20 -61.26
N SER A 24 -0.19 -6.98 -61.63
CA SER A 24 -1.43 -6.21 -61.49
C SER A 24 -2.74 -6.91 -61.88
N TYR A 25 -3.80 -6.66 -61.09
CA TYR A 25 -5.18 -6.61 -61.57
C TYR A 25 -5.96 -5.53 -60.79
N VAL A 26 -6.65 -4.65 -61.51
CA VAL A 26 -7.48 -3.56 -60.99
C VAL A 26 -8.91 -3.79 -61.48
N ASP A 27 -9.88 -3.84 -60.56
CA ASP A 27 -11.28 -3.40 -60.77
C ASP A 27 -11.97 -3.34 -59.38
N MET A 28 -12.11 -2.17 -58.73
CA MET A 28 -13.23 -1.20 -58.80
C MET A 28 -14.63 -1.82 -58.54
N ASN A 29 -14.99 -2.01 -57.27
CA ASN A 29 -16.28 -1.57 -56.70
C ASN A 29 -16.30 -1.76 -55.18
N GLY A 30 -16.92 -0.79 -54.49
CA GLY A 30 -16.62 -0.40 -53.12
C GLY A 30 -17.05 -1.36 -52.02
N GLY A 31 -16.21 -1.46 -51.00
CA GLY A 31 -16.46 -2.18 -49.76
C GLY A 31 -15.15 -2.48 -49.05
N ALA A 32 -15.01 -1.99 -47.81
CA ALA A 32 -13.97 -2.35 -46.84
C ALA A 32 -12.51 -2.38 -47.37
N GLY A 33 -11.78 -1.27 -47.19
CA GLY A 33 -10.35 -1.24 -47.44
C GLY A 33 -9.59 -2.28 -46.59
N PRO A 34 -8.61 -3.01 -47.14
CA PRO A 34 -7.84 -4.00 -46.40
C PRO A 34 -6.84 -3.28 -45.50
N SER A 35 -7.00 -3.40 -44.19
CA SER A 35 -5.95 -3.06 -43.24
C SER A 35 -4.76 -4.00 -43.45
N ASN A 36 -3.59 -3.44 -43.76
CA ASN A 36 -2.33 -4.16 -43.82
C ASN A 36 -2.04 -4.87 -42.48
N GLY A 37 -2.36 -6.16 -42.41
CA GLY A 37 -1.31 -7.17 -42.41
C GLY A 37 -0.51 -7.43 -41.13
N ASN A 38 -0.97 -7.03 -39.95
CA ASN A 38 -0.66 -7.82 -38.75
C ASN A 38 -1.94 -8.58 -38.38
N ALA A 39 -1.91 -9.91 -38.49
CA ALA A 39 -2.95 -10.75 -37.88
C ALA A 39 -3.14 -10.28 -36.44
N ALA A 40 -4.38 -9.99 -36.03
CA ALA A 40 -4.70 -9.40 -34.74
C ALA A 40 -4.11 -10.25 -33.61
N GLU A 41 -2.94 -9.86 -33.11
CA GLU A 41 -2.19 -10.63 -32.14
C GLU A 41 -3.00 -10.71 -30.84
N GLY A 42 -3.32 -11.93 -30.40
CA GLY A 42 -4.17 -12.12 -29.24
C GLY A 42 -5.59 -11.56 -29.37
N GLY A 43 -6.08 -11.33 -30.59
CA GLY A 43 -7.41 -10.78 -30.88
C GLY A 43 -7.50 -9.25 -30.80
N LEU A 44 -6.38 -8.54 -30.57
CA LEU A 44 -6.34 -7.08 -30.51
C LEU A 44 -6.23 -6.49 -31.93
N GLN A 45 -7.31 -5.89 -32.44
CA GLN A 45 -7.29 -5.19 -33.72
C GLN A 45 -6.96 -3.71 -33.51
N ARG A 46 -6.39 -3.07 -34.55
CA ARG A 46 -6.05 -1.64 -34.54
C ARG A 46 -5.16 -1.26 -33.33
N PHE A 47 -4.28 -2.18 -32.93
CA PHE A 47 -3.34 -1.93 -31.85
C PHE A 47 -2.27 -0.93 -32.30
N GLU A 48 -2.13 0.17 -31.58
CA GLU A 48 -1.06 1.15 -31.80
C GLU A 48 -0.69 1.90 -30.52
N PHE A 49 0.57 2.35 -30.45
CA PHE A 49 1.03 3.28 -29.41
C PHE A 49 0.71 4.72 -29.81
N VAL A 50 0.06 5.45 -28.91
CA VAL A 50 -0.29 6.86 -29.04
C VAL A 50 0.85 7.70 -28.49
N LYS A 51 1.67 8.28 -29.38
CA LYS A 51 2.85 9.08 -29.01
C LYS A 51 2.60 10.58 -29.03
N GLU A 52 1.70 11.05 -29.88
CA GLU A 52 1.39 12.48 -29.99
C GLU A 52 0.77 12.99 -28.69
N PHE A 53 1.16 14.21 -28.26
CA PHE A 53 0.69 14.87 -27.04
C PHE A 53 0.92 14.09 -25.73
N MET A 54 1.65 12.99 -25.78
CA MET A 54 2.14 12.27 -24.62
C MET A 54 3.60 12.66 -24.36
N GLY A 55 3.98 12.78 -23.09
CA GLY A 55 5.39 12.98 -22.71
C GLY A 55 6.20 11.72 -23.01
N SER A 56 7.52 11.84 -23.16
CA SER A 56 8.40 10.69 -23.43
C SER A 56 8.35 9.59 -22.37
N GLU A 57 7.89 9.92 -21.16
CA GLU A 57 7.73 9.00 -20.02
C GLU A 57 6.34 8.34 -19.98
N ASN A 58 5.44 8.70 -20.89
CA ASN A 58 4.04 8.24 -20.89
C ASN A 58 3.79 7.25 -22.03
N GLU A 59 3.68 5.96 -21.69
CA GLU A 59 3.35 4.91 -22.65
C GLU A 59 1.84 4.66 -22.69
N LEU A 60 1.18 5.16 -23.74
CA LEU A 60 -0.25 4.98 -23.99
C LEU A 60 -0.45 4.22 -25.29
N ALA A 61 -1.35 3.25 -25.30
CA ALA A 61 -1.74 2.47 -26.46
C ALA A 61 -3.25 2.42 -26.60
N ARG A 62 -3.72 2.08 -27.80
CA ARG A 62 -5.14 1.86 -28.10
C ARG A 62 -5.34 0.58 -28.89
N SER A 63 -6.54 0.01 -28.82
CA SER A 63 -6.95 -1.13 -29.65
C SER A 63 -8.47 -1.35 -29.61
N SER A 64 -8.96 -2.32 -30.38
CA SER A 64 -10.26 -2.96 -30.15
C SER A 64 -10.23 -3.82 -28.90
N ALA A 65 -11.40 -4.18 -28.38
CA ALA A 65 -11.50 -5.24 -27.41
C ALA A 65 -11.03 -6.57 -28.04
N PRO A 66 -10.38 -7.46 -27.27
CA PRO A 66 -9.88 -8.74 -27.77
C PRO A 66 -10.99 -9.59 -28.40
N TYR A 67 -10.78 -10.02 -29.65
CA TYR A 67 -11.72 -10.82 -30.44
C TYR A 67 -13.10 -10.18 -30.66
N TYR A 68 -13.16 -8.85 -30.63
CA TYR A 68 -14.38 -8.13 -31.00
C TYR A 68 -14.89 -8.54 -32.39
N ALA A 69 -16.15 -8.98 -32.44
CA ALA A 69 -16.81 -9.45 -33.66
C ALA A 69 -18.15 -8.71 -33.89
N GLY A 70 -18.19 -7.41 -33.61
CA GLY A 70 -19.36 -6.55 -33.89
C GLY A 70 -20.31 -6.31 -32.72
N GLN A 71 -20.10 -6.95 -31.56
CA GLN A 71 -20.84 -6.66 -30.33
C GLN A 71 -19.87 -6.53 -29.16
N ASP A 72 -20.17 -5.62 -28.25
CA ASP A 72 -19.35 -5.32 -27.09
C ASP A 72 -19.17 -6.52 -26.15
N SER A 73 -20.15 -7.43 -26.12
CA SER A 73 -20.14 -8.69 -25.36
C SER A 73 -19.26 -9.80 -25.96
N HIS A 74 -18.78 -9.64 -27.20
CA HIS A 74 -17.93 -10.66 -27.84
C HIS A 74 -16.49 -10.70 -27.31
N GLN A 75 -16.11 -9.70 -26.50
CA GLN A 75 -14.77 -9.63 -25.93
C GLN A 75 -14.44 -10.85 -25.08
N LYS A 76 -13.25 -11.41 -25.25
CA LYS A 76 -12.75 -12.54 -24.45
C LYS A 76 -11.25 -12.44 -24.25
N ILE A 77 -10.80 -12.71 -23.03
CA ILE A 77 -9.37 -12.80 -22.72
C ILE A 77 -8.92 -14.25 -22.89
N THR A 78 -8.00 -14.49 -23.81
CA THR A 78 -7.38 -15.81 -24.01
C THR A 78 -5.90 -15.79 -23.60
N PRO A 79 -5.23 -16.95 -23.46
CA PRO A 79 -3.79 -16.99 -23.21
C PRO A 79 -2.98 -16.22 -24.26
N GLU A 80 -3.42 -16.23 -25.52
CA GLU A 80 -2.81 -15.47 -26.62
C GLU A 80 -2.99 -13.96 -26.42
N THR A 81 -4.16 -13.51 -25.91
CA THR A 81 -4.37 -12.12 -25.51
C THR A 81 -3.38 -11.70 -24.43
N ILE A 82 -3.24 -12.50 -23.36
CA ILE A 82 -2.30 -12.20 -22.28
C ILE A 82 -0.85 -12.18 -22.78
N ALA A 83 -0.48 -13.11 -23.66
CA ALA A 83 0.85 -13.14 -24.27
C ALA A 83 1.11 -11.87 -25.10
N ALA A 84 0.14 -11.44 -25.91
CA ALA A 84 0.24 -10.20 -26.69
C ALA A 84 0.38 -8.97 -25.79
N LEU A 85 -0.45 -8.85 -24.75
CA LEU A 85 -0.39 -7.75 -23.78
C LEU A 85 0.98 -7.68 -23.10
N LYS A 86 1.51 -8.81 -22.62
CA LYS A 86 2.83 -8.89 -21.98
C LYS A 86 3.96 -8.55 -22.95
N LYS A 87 3.88 -9.03 -24.19
CA LYS A 87 4.85 -8.74 -25.25
C LYS A 87 4.94 -7.24 -25.53
N HIS A 88 3.82 -6.53 -25.47
CA HIS A 88 3.75 -5.07 -25.64
C HIS A 88 3.98 -4.29 -24.35
N GLY A 89 4.33 -4.95 -23.24
CA GLY A 89 4.56 -4.28 -21.96
C GLY A 89 3.29 -3.64 -21.37
N ILE A 90 2.10 -4.09 -21.77
CA ILE A 90 0.84 -3.58 -21.21
C ILE A 90 0.68 -4.10 -19.78
N THR A 91 0.65 -3.18 -18.82
CA THR A 91 0.44 -3.50 -17.39
C THR A 91 -0.87 -2.94 -16.85
N HIS A 92 -1.55 -2.08 -17.61
CA HIS A 92 -2.82 -1.48 -17.24
C HIS A 92 -3.74 -1.34 -18.45
N ILE A 93 -5.04 -1.60 -18.25
CA ILE A 93 -6.07 -1.45 -19.28
C ILE A 93 -7.20 -0.56 -18.76
N ILE A 94 -7.63 0.39 -19.59
CA ILE A 94 -8.85 1.17 -19.41
C ILE A 94 -9.86 0.73 -20.46
N SER A 95 -10.98 0.16 -20.02
CA SER A 95 -12.03 -0.34 -20.92
C SER A 95 -13.21 0.61 -20.93
N ALA A 96 -13.43 1.25 -22.08
CA ALA A 96 -14.60 2.08 -22.39
C ALA A 96 -15.71 1.28 -23.11
N ASN A 97 -15.69 -0.04 -22.98
CA ASN A 97 -16.70 -0.95 -23.54
C ASN A 97 -17.98 -0.91 -22.68
N SER A 98 -19.18 -1.09 -23.24
CA SER A 98 -20.43 -1.08 -22.45
C SER A 98 -20.47 -2.22 -21.43
N GLU A 99 -19.82 -3.34 -21.76
CA GLU A 99 -19.65 -4.53 -20.93
C GLU A 99 -18.32 -4.48 -20.13
N ALA A 100 -17.81 -3.29 -19.81
CA ALA A 100 -16.53 -3.15 -19.12
C ALA A 100 -16.51 -3.85 -17.75
N ASN A 101 -17.65 -3.97 -17.06
CA ASN A 101 -17.78 -4.62 -15.74
C ASN A 101 -17.81 -6.16 -15.78
N ASN A 102 -17.37 -6.79 -16.87
CA ASN A 102 -17.33 -8.24 -16.99
C ASN A 102 -16.35 -8.87 -15.97
N GLU A 103 -16.87 -9.69 -15.04
CA GLU A 103 -16.08 -10.32 -13.97
C GLU A 103 -15.03 -11.30 -14.49
N GLU A 104 -15.31 -12.04 -15.57
CA GLU A 104 -14.38 -13.01 -16.15
C GLU A 104 -13.14 -12.31 -16.72
N ILE A 105 -13.34 -11.18 -17.41
CA ILE A 105 -12.25 -10.35 -17.93
C ILE A 105 -11.41 -9.77 -16.80
N ASN A 106 -12.06 -9.20 -15.78
CA ASN A 106 -11.38 -8.63 -14.64
C ASN A 106 -10.51 -9.69 -13.94
N LYS A 107 -11.07 -10.88 -13.70
CA LYS A 107 -10.35 -12.00 -13.09
C LYS A 107 -9.16 -12.46 -13.95
N ALA A 108 -9.36 -12.66 -15.25
CA ALA A 108 -8.29 -13.13 -16.15
C ALA A 108 -7.11 -12.14 -16.23
N LEU A 109 -7.39 -10.83 -16.28
CA LEU A 109 -6.36 -9.80 -16.29
C LEU A 109 -5.65 -9.69 -14.94
N ALA A 110 -6.39 -9.77 -13.82
CA ALA A 110 -5.82 -9.75 -12.48
C ALA A 110 -4.87 -10.94 -12.24
N GLU A 111 -5.26 -12.16 -12.66
CA GLU A 111 -4.42 -13.37 -12.61
C GLU A 111 -3.14 -13.21 -13.45
N ALA A 112 -3.18 -12.43 -14.53
CA ALA A 112 -2.02 -12.11 -15.36
C ALA A 112 -1.14 -10.98 -14.80
N GLY A 113 -1.54 -10.34 -13.70
CA GLY A 113 -0.86 -9.18 -13.11
C GLY A 113 -1.08 -7.87 -13.87
N ILE A 114 -2.19 -7.75 -14.61
CA ILE A 114 -2.54 -6.57 -15.40
C ILE A 114 -3.69 -5.84 -14.70
N THR A 115 -3.48 -4.58 -14.34
CA THR A 115 -4.53 -3.75 -13.71
C THR A 115 -5.63 -3.45 -14.73
N TYR A 116 -6.90 -3.49 -14.31
CA TYR A 116 -8.04 -3.25 -15.17
C TYR A 116 -8.99 -2.20 -14.59
N THR A 117 -9.27 -1.15 -15.36
CA THR A 117 -10.15 -0.04 -14.99
C THR A 117 -11.40 -0.06 -15.88
N PRO A 118 -12.55 -0.53 -15.36
CA PRO A 118 -13.79 -0.53 -16.11
C PRO A 118 -14.44 0.86 -16.10
N LEU A 119 -14.68 1.40 -17.30
CA LEU A 119 -15.44 2.62 -17.55
C LEU A 119 -16.60 2.27 -18.50
N PRO A 120 -17.70 1.69 -17.99
CA PRO A 120 -18.82 1.28 -18.85
C PRO A 120 -19.43 2.51 -19.53
N VAL A 121 -19.20 2.65 -20.83
CA VAL A 121 -19.79 3.69 -21.67
C VAL A 121 -20.66 3.00 -22.70
N GLU A 122 -21.97 3.28 -22.66
CA GLU A 122 -22.92 2.77 -23.65
C GLU A 122 -22.47 3.12 -25.08
N ASP A 123 -22.79 2.24 -26.02
CA ASP A 123 -22.33 2.44 -27.39
C ASP A 123 -22.88 3.75 -27.98
N PHE A 124 -22.02 4.45 -28.74
CA PHE A 124 -22.24 5.80 -29.27
C PHE A 124 -22.48 6.94 -28.26
N GLN A 125 -22.49 6.66 -26.95
CA GLN A 125 -22.52 7.71 -25.94
C GLN A 125 -21.13 8.32 -25.71
N ALA A 126 -21.13 9.48 -25.07
CA ALA A 126 -19.92 10.12 -24.59
C ALA A 126 -19.62 9.64 -23.16
N ALA A 127 -18.34 9.41 -22.88
CA ALA A 127 -17.88 9.33 -21.50
C ALA A 127 -18.17 10.66 -20.77
N THR A 128 -18.49 10.59 -19.49
CA THR A 128 -18.76 11.77 -18.67
C THR A 128 -17.47 12.49 -18.26
N GLN A 129 -17.58 13.71 -17.72
CA GLN A 129 -16.42 14.41 -17.14
C GLN A 129 -15.77 13.61 -16.00
N ASP A 130 -16.58 12.88 -15.23
CA ASP A 130 -16.11 12.00 -14.15
C ASP A 130 -15.39 10.77 -14.72
N ASP A 131 -15.86 10.21 -15.83
CA ASP A 131 -15.18 9.12 -16.52
C ASP A 131 -13.82 9.55 -17.08
N PHE A 132 -13.73 10.76 -17.63
CA PHE A 132 -12.44 11.32 -18.06
C PHE A 132 -11.47 11.45 -16.89
N GLN A 133 -11.95 11.96 -15.76
CA GLN A 133 -11.12 12.09 -14.56
C GLN A 133 -10.67 10.72 -14.05
N ARG A 134 -11.60 9.76 -13.91
CA ARG A 134 -11.30 8.39 -13.49
C ARG A 134 -10.28 7.71 -14.42
N ALA A 135 -10.41 7.91 -15.73
CA ALA A 135 -9.45 7.41 -16.71
C ALA A 135 -8.05 8.00 -16.46
N TRP A 136 -7.97 9.32 -16.26
CA TRP A 136 -6.71 10.00 -15.97
C TRP A 136 -6.06 9.52 -14.68
N ASP A 137 -6.84 9.37 -13.62
CA ASP A 137 -6.36 8.94 -12.31
C ASP A 137 -5.82 7.52 -12.34
N ALA A 138 -6.54 6.63 -13.04
CA ALA A 138 -6.10 5.27 -13.26
C ALA A 138 -4.83 5.23 -14.12
N PHE A 139 -4.75 6.06 -15.17
CA PHE A 139 -3.55 6.20 -15.99
C PHE A 139 -2.33 6.65 -15.16
N VAL A 140 -2.46 7.74 -14.38
CA VAL A 140 -1.40 8.26 -13.51
C VAL A 140 -0.96 7.23 -12.48
N SER A 141 -1.91 6.56 -11.82
CA SER A 141 -1.61 5.56 -10.78
C SER A 141 -0.86 4.34 -11.30
N ASN A 142 -0.96 4.05 -12.60
CA ASN A 142 -0.26 2.94 -13.26
C ASN A 142 0.94 3.39 -14.10
N ARG A 143 1.21 4.69 -14.19
CA ARG A 143 2.33 5.25 -14.96
C ARG A 143 3.67 4.73 -14.40
N GLY A 144 4.60 4.41 -15.30
CA GLY A 144 5.94 3.91 -14.93
C GLY A 144 6.00 2.44 -14.51
N THR A 145 4.87 1.72 -14.51
CA THR A 145 4.83 0.26 -14.36
C THR A 145 4.92 -0.48 -15.69
N GLY A 146 4.55 0.19 -16.78
CA GLY A 146 4.45 -0.31 -18.14
C GLY A 146 3.47 0.58 -18.92
N ALA A 147 3.03 0.10 -20.08
CA ALA A 147 2.11 0.82 -20.94
C ALA A 147 0.65 0.65 -20.49
N THR A 148 -0.15 1.73 -20.64
CA THR A 148 -1.61 1.68 -20.49
C THR A 148 -2.27 1.48 -21.85
N LEU A 149 -3.17 0.51 -21.96
CA LEU A 149 -3.98 0.26 -23.15
C LEU A 149 -5.42 0.76 -22.94
N VAL A 150 -5.95 1.54 -23.88
CA VAL A 150 -7.36 1.93 -23.91
C VAL A 150 -8.09 1.15 -24.99
N TRP A 151 -9.22 0.54 -24.67
CA TRP A 151 -10.08 -0.11 -25.68
C TRP A 151 -11.56 0.16 -25.45
N CYS A 152 -12.35 -0.12 -26.48
CA CYS A 152 -13.79 -0.33 -26.46
C CYS A 152 -14.07 -1.48 -27.43
N GLY A 153 -15.32 -1.76 -27.81
CA GLY A 153 -15.61 -2.82 -28.81
C GLY A 153 -14.72 -2.71 -30.05
N TYR A 154 -14.94 -1.69 -30.87
CA TYR A 154 -14.20 -1.52 -32.12
C TYR A 154 -12.82 -0.85 -31.95
N GLY A 155 -12.58 -0.07 -30.90
CA GLY A 155 -11.31 0.68 -30.74
C GLY A 155 -11.30 2.07 -31.39
N HIS A 156 -12.45 2.55 -31.85
CA HIS A 156 -12.72 3.95 -32.25
C HIS A 156 -13.88 4.51 -31.41
N GLY A 157 -14.32 5.74 -31.67
CA GLY A 157 -15.41 6.38 -30.96
C GLY A 157 -15.06 6.59 -29.49
N ARG A 158 -15.53 5.68 -28.63
CA ARG A 158 -15.28 5.68 -27.17
C ARG A 158 -13.80 5.59 -26.83
N THR A 159 -13.04 4.72 -27.51
CA THR A 159 -11.57 4.66 -27.34
C THR A 159 -10.92 5.98 -27.74
N GLY A 160 -11.27 6.54 -28.90
CA GLY A 160 -10.72 7.82 -29.35
C GLY A 160 -11.04 8.97 -28.39
N THR A 161 -12.23 8.92 -27.79
CA THR A 161 -12.68 9.91 -26.81
C THR A 161 -11.82 9.86 -25.55
N ILE A 162 -11.62 8.67 -24.96
CA ILE A 162 -10.77 8.51 -23.77
C ILE A 162 -9.31 8.84 -24.08
N ILE A 163 -8.78 8.44 -25.23
CA ILE A 163 -7.41 8.79 -25.66
C ILE A 163 -7.24 10.32 -25.73
N SER A 164 -8.19 11.03 -26.35
CA SER A 164 -8.14 12.49 -26.46
C SER A 164 -8.17 13.15 -25.07
N ALA A 165 -9.02 12.67 -24.17
CA ALA A 165 -9.09 13.18 -22.80
C ALA A 165 -7.75 12.98 -22.05
N LEU A 166 -7.14 11.79 -22.15
CA LEU A 166 -5.84 11.50 -21.52
C LEU A 166 -4.72 12.39 -22.07
N GLN A 167 -4.72 12.67 -23.37
CA GLN A 167 -3.76 13.60 -23.97
C GLN A 167 -3.97 15.04 -23.48
N MET A 168 -5.22 15.51 -23.38
CA MET A 168 -5.54 16.82 -22.82
C MET A 168 -5.02 16.97 -21.39
N PHE A 169 -5.28 15.98 -20.53
CA PHE A 169 -4.75 15.99 -19.17
C PHE A 169 -3.22 15.93 -19.13
N ALA A 170 -2.60 15.14 -20.00
CA ALA A 170 -1.14 15.04 -20.07
C ALA A 170 -0.48 16.34 -20.53
N GLU A 171 -1.10 17.10 -21.43
CA GLU A 171 -0.65 18.44 -21.79
C GLU A 171 -0.85 19.43 -20.65
N HIS A 172 -2.04 19.43 -20.03
CA HIS A 172 -2.35 20.29 -18.89
C HIS A 172 -1.38 20.08 -17.71
N GLU A 173 -1.06 18.83 -17.37
CA GLU A 173 -0.07 18.45 -16.36
C GLU A 173 1.33 19.03 -16.65
N ARG A 174 1.67 19.23 -17.93
CA ARG A 174 2.93 19.85 -18.38
C ARG A 174 2.84 21.37 -18.52
N GLY A 175 1.71 21.98 -18.15
CA GLY A 175 1.44 23.41 -18.36
C GLY A 175 1.27 23.79 -19.83
N GLN A 176 0.98 22.83 -20.71
CA GLN A 176 0.68 23.06 -22.12
C GLN A 176 -0.82 23.28 -22.29
N LEU A 177 -1.20 24.36 -22.96
CA LEU A 177 -2.59 24.72 -23.22
C LEU A 177 -2.87 24.73 -24.73
N HIS A 178 -2.72 23.57 -25.37
CA HIS A 178 -3.13 23.39 -26.77
C HIS A 178 -4.64 23.58 -26.89
N THR A 179 -5.08 24.23 -27.97
CA THR A 179 -6.51 24.30 -28.30
C THR A 179 -6.87 23.13 -29.22
N TRP A 180 -7.49 22.12 -28.63
CA TRP A 180 -7.98 20.93 -29.30
C TRP A 180 -9.11 21.28 -30.26
N SER A 181 -8.88 20.90 -31.52
CA SER A 181 -9.77 21.11 -32.65
C SER A 181 -10.49 19.83 -33.05
N ARG A 182 -11.51 19.95 -33.90
CA ARG A 182 -12.16 18.80 -34.51
C ARG A 182 -11.18 17.88 -35.27
N SER A 183 -10.16 18.45 -35.90
CA SER A 183 -9.12 17.66 -36.58
C SER A 183 -8.34 16.79 -35.60
N ASP A 184 -8.13 17.25 -34.37
CA ASP A 184 -7.43 16.48 -33.32
C ASP A 184 -8.30 15.30 -32.87
N TYR A 185 -9.59 15.52 -32.71
CA TYR A 185 -10.56 14.47 -32.39
C TYR A 185 -10.65 13.42 -33.52
N ASP A 186 -10.64 13.86 -34.77
CA ASP A 186 -10.72 12.97 -35.94
C ASP A 186 -9.47 12.11 -36.09
N ARG A 187 -8.28 12.66 -35.77
CA ARG A 187 -7.01 11.88 -35.69
C ARG A 187 -7.09 10.75 -34.66
N ASN A 188 -7.75 10.99 -33.53
CA ASN A 188 -7.99 9.96 -32.53
C ASN A 188 -9.20 9.06 -32.83
N HIS A 189 -9.87 9.26 -33.97
CA HIS A 189 -11.07 8.53 -34.38
C HIS A 189 -12.24 8.69 -33.41
N VAL A 190 -12.48 9.91 -32.92
CA VAL A 190 -13.72 10.28 -32.22
C VAL A 190 -14.86 10.38 -33.25
N GLU A 191 -15.97 9.68 -33.01
CA GLU A 191 -16.97 9.43 -34.05
C GLU A 191 -18.19 10.34 -33.99
N ARG A 192 -18.66 10.65 -32.78
CA ARG A 192 -19.97 11.29 -32.56
C ARG A 192 -19.84 12.74 -32.09
N ALA A 193 -20.82 13.56 -32.44
CA ALA A 193 -20.89 14.96 -31.99
C ALA A 193 -20.92 15.07 -30.46
N GLY A 194 -21.69 14.21 -29.78
CA GLY A 194 -21.76 14.20 -28.31
C GLY A 194 -20.40 13.91 -27.64
N GLN A 195 -19.59 13.02 -28.23
CA GLN A 195 -18.24 12.73 -27.75
C GLN A 195 -17.32 13.96 -27.88
N ARG A 196 -17.38 14.65 -29.02
CA ARG A 196 -16.63 15.89 -29.24
C ARG A 196 -17.06 16.99 -28.28
N SER A 197 -18.37 17.18 -28.06
CA SER A 197 -18.88 18.16 -27.10
C SER A 197 -18.45 17.87 -25.66
N ALA A 198 -18.34 16.59 -25.26
CA ALA A 198 -17.80 16.23 -23.96
C ALA A 198 -16.30 16.59 -23.84
N LEU A 199 -15.52 16.40 -24.90
CA LEU A 199 -14.12 16.81 -24.96
C LEU A 199 -13.95 18.34 -24.97
N ASP A 200 -14.83 19.06 -25.66
CA ASP A 200 -14.85 20.53 -25.63
C ASP A 200 -15.09 21.04 -24.21
N ALA A 201 -16.03 20.43 -23.48
CA ALA A 201 -16.30 20.76 -22.08
C ALA A 201 -15.11 20.43 -21.16
N LEU A 202 -14.40 19.32 -21.39
CA LEU A 202 -13.17 18.99 -20.66
C LEU A 202 -12.08 20.03 -20.92
N GLN A 203 -11.88 20.41 -22.17
CA GLN A 203 -10.91 21.44 -22.54
C GLN A 203 -11.23 22.78 -21.85
N GLN A 204 -12.49 23.22 -21.86
CA GLN A 204 -12.90 24.45 -21.17
C GLN A 204 -12.60 24.38 -19.67
N ARG A 205 -12.88 23.23 -19.04
CA ARG A 205 -12.57 23.00 -17.62
C ARG A 205 -11.08 23.16 -17.35
N LEU A 206 -10.23 22.45 -18.09
CA LEU A 206 -8.77 22.50 -17.93
C LEU A 206 -8.19 23.90 -18.22
N GLN A 207 -8.74 24.63 -19.18
CA GLN A 207 -8.31 26.01 -19.47
C GLN A 207 -8.70 27.01 -18.37
N SER A 208 -9.74 26.71 -17.59
CA SER A 208 -10.16 27.53 -16.45
C SER A 208 -9.40 27.21 -15.16
N GLU A 209 -8.70 26.07 -15.10
CA GLU A 209 -7.87 25.67 -13.97
C GLU A 209 -6.53 26.44 -13.96
N PRO A 210 -6.03 26.90 -12.80
CA PRO A 210 -4.74 27.59 -12.73
C PRO A 210 -3.59 26.63 -13.08
N THR A 211 -2.79 26.95 -14.10
CA THR A 211 -1.63 26.12 -14.54
C THR A 211 -0.50 26.01 -13.51
N ASN A 212 -0.52 26.86 -12.47
CA ASN A 212 0.31 26.76 -11.28
C ASN A 212 -0.58 27.08 -10.09
N PRO A 213 -1.21 26.08 -9.46
CA PRO A 213 -1.91 26.31 -8.20
C PRO A 213 -0.94 26.97 -7.22
N PRO A 214 -1.29 28.09 -6.55
CA PRO A 214 -0.43 28.66 -5.52
C PRO A 214 -0.11 27.57 -4.51
N ALA A 215 1.18 27.46 -4.14
CA ALA A 215 1.60 26.52 -3.13
C ALA A 215 0.75 26.73 -1.87
N LEU A 216 0.21 25.64 -1.32
CA LEU A 216 -0.47 25.70 -0.03
C LEU A 216 0.49 26.31 0.98
N THR A 217 -0.02 27.21 1.81
CA THR A 217 0.75 27.67 2.97
C THR A 217 1.07 26.47 3.88
N GLU A 218 2.10 26.59 4.72
CA GLU A 218 2.42 25.56 5.72
C GLU A 218 1.20 25.21 6.59
N TYR A 219 0.45 26.24 7.03
CA TYR A 219 -0.80 26.06 7.76
C TYR A 219 -1.88 25.30 6.98
N GLN A 220 -2.07 25.61 5.68
CA GLN A 220 -3.00 24.87 4.84
C GLN A 220 -2.52 23.44 4.54
N THR A 221 -1.22 23.22 4.50
CA THR A 221 -0.62 21.90 4.32
C THR A 221 -0.86 21.04 5.55
N ASP A 222 -0.62 21.58 6.74
CA ASP A 222 -0.88 20.89 8.01
C ASP A 222 -2.37 20.66 8.23
N GLY A 223 -3.21 21.66 7.91
CA GLY A 223 -4.66 21.52 7.86
C GLY A 223 -5.08 20.36 6.96
N LEU A 224 -4.59 20.36 5.72
CA LEU A 224 -4.88 19.33 4.74
C LEU A 224 -4.43 17.92 5.20
N LEU A 225 -3.20 17.78 5.72
CA LEU A 225 -2.69 16.51 6.27
C LEU A 225 -3.44 16.06 7.52
N SER A 226 -3.96 17.00 8.31
CA SER A 226 -4.85 16.77 9.45
C SER A 226 -6.32 16.72 9.08
N GLY A 227 -6.64 16.60 7.78
CA GLY A 227 -7.99 16.39 7.28
C GLY A 227 -8.91 17.61 7.40
N ASP A 228 -8.37 18.78 7.73
CA ASP A 228 -9.04 20.06 7.70
C ASP A 228 -8.93 20.70 6.31
N PHE A 229 -10.07 20.78 5.62
CA PHE A 229 -10.21 21.38 4.30
C PHE A 229 -10.81 22.78 4.37
N THR A 230 -11.00 23.34 5.58
CA THR A 230 -11.66 24.62 5.78
C THR A 230 -10.85 25.74 5.15
N GLY A 231 -11.46 26.48 4.23
CA GLY A 231 -10.81 27.60 3.54
C GLY A 231 -9.75 27.18 2.51
N ILE A 232 -9.69 25.90 2.13
CA ILE A 232 -8.84 25.41 1.05
C ILE A 232 -9.68 25.21 -0.20
N ASP A 233 -9.22 25.73 -1.35
CA ASP A 233 -9.82 25.39 -2.64
C ASP A 233 -9.56 23.91 -2.94
N CYS A 234 -10.62 23.15 -3.17
CA CYS A 234 -10.53 21.71 -3.27
C CYS A 234 -9.74 21.21 -4.48
N SER A 235 -9.75 21.95 -5.59
CA SER A 235 -8.93 21.61 -6.76
C SER A 235 -7.44 21.79 -6.45
N LEU A 236 -7.09 22.84 -5.69
CA LEU A 236 -5.73 23.04 -5.19
C LEU A 236 -5.33 21.94 -4.19
N ALA A 237 -6.22 21.54 -3.28
CA ALA A 237 -5.97 20.47 -2.32
C ALA A 237 -5.69 19.14 -3.04
N LEU A 238 -6.53 18.78 -4.01
CA LEU A 238 -6.34 17.57 -4.80
C LEU A 238 -5.07 17.62 -5.64
N GLY A 239 -4.81 18.74 -6.32
CA GLY A 239 -3.57 18.94 -7.09
C GLY A 239 -2.33 18.81 -6.21
N PHE A 240 -2.32 19.44 -5.03
CA PHE A 240 -1.23 19.32 -4.06
C PHE A 240 -1.03 17.86 -3.62
N VAL A 241 -2.10 17.16 -3.26
CA VAL A 241 -2.04 15.76 -2.84
C VAL A 241 -1.53 14.88 -3.98
N LEU A 242 -2.00 15.06 -5.21
CA LEU A 242 -1.52 14.31 -6.37
C LEU A 242 -0.04 14.59 -6.71
N LEU A 243 0.47 15.79 -6.38
CA LEU A 243 1.88 16.13 -6.62
C LEU A 243 2.81 15.66 -5.49
N THR A 244 2.34 15.64 -4.25
CA THR A 244 3.18 15.46 -3.05
C THR A 244 2.98 14.12 -2.33
N VAL A 245 1.82 13.49 -2.49
CA VAL A 245 1.43 12.29 -1.76
C VAL A 245 1.49 11.06 -2.66
N THR A 246 1.03 11.15 -3.90
CA THR A 246 1.20 10.05 -4.85
C THR A 246 2.68 9.97 -5.24
N PRO A 247 3.33 8.82 -4.99
CA PRO A 247 4.75 8.69 -5.27
C PRO A 247 5.02 8.95 -6.75
N LYS A 248 6.02 9.81 -7.05
CA LYS A 248 6.66 9.84 -8.37
C LYS A 248 7.31 8.47 -8.57
N THR A 249 6.59 7.51 -9.12
CA THR A 249 7.05 6.14 -9.27
C THR A 249 8.18 6.06 -10.29
N ARG A 250 9.43 6.10 -9.81
CA ARG A 250 10.50 5.28 -10.40
C ARG A 250 10.33 3.85 -9.88
N ARG A 251 10.03 2.95 -10.81
CA ARG A 251 10.05 1.47 -10.73
C ARG A 251 9.03 0.78 -9.81
N SER A 252 8.17 0.03 -10.51
CA SER A 252 7.55 -1.27 -10.18
C SER A 252 6.88 -1.41 -8.81
N LEU A 253 5.55 -1.46 -8.82
CA LEU A 253 4.75 -2.10 -7.77
C LEU A 253 3.61 -2.95 -8.36
N PRO A 254 3.18 -4.03 -7.66
CA PRO A 254 2.19 -5.00 -8.12
C PRO A 254 0.76 -4.65 -7.67
N GLY A 255 -0.20 -5.18 -8.43
CA GLY A 255 -1.64 -4.94 -8.26
C GLY A 255 -2.29 -5.65 -7.07
N SER A 256 -3.23 -4.94 -6.45
CA SER A 256 -4.54 -5.43 -5.99
C SER A 256 -5.21 -4.33 -5.16
N VAL A 257 -6.25 -3.69 -5.70
CA VAL A 257 -7.49 -3.27 -4.99
C VAL A 257 -8.50 -2.95 -6.08
N ALA A 258 -9.45 -3.85 -6.33
CA ALA A 258 -10.64 -3.56 -7.13
C ALA A 258 -11.82 -4.35 -6.55
N THR A 259 -12.52 -3.74 -5.60
CA THR A 259 -13.93 -4.03 -5.31
C THR A 259 -14.51 -2.89 -4.48
N LEU A 260 -15.20 -1.95 -5.15
CA LEU A 260 -16.21 -1.12 -4.51
C LEU A 260 -17.51 -1.27 -5.30
N ASN A 261 -18.52 -1.80 -4.62
CA ASN A 261 -19.87 -2.07 -5.12
C ASN A 261 -20.58 -0.76 -5.51
N SER A 262 -21.00 -0.69 -6.77
CA SER A 262 -21.88 0.35 -7.29
C SER A 262 -23.34 0.04 -6.93
N ARG A 263 -23.94 0.87 -6.06
CA ARG A 263 -25.41 0.98 -5.98
C ARG A 263 -25.88 1.93 -7.08
N GLN A 264 -26.75 1.42 -7.95
CA GLN A 264 -27.50 2.20 -8.94
C GLN A 264 -28.32 3.30 -8.24
N VAL A 265 -28.12 4.55 -8.66
CA VAL A 265 -29.01 5.67 -8.37
C VAL A 265 -29.34 6.37 -9.69
N THR A 266 -30.64 6.45 -9.97
CA THR A 266 -31.28 7.07 -11.15
C THR A 266 -30.93 8.55 -11.27
N PRO A 267 -30.84 9.14 -12.49
CA PRO A 267 -30.31 10.48 -12.68
C PRO A 267 -31.34 11.55 -12.25
N THR A 268 -30.91 12.48 -11.39
CA THR A 268 -31.61 13.75 -11.10
C THR A 268 -30.69 14.89 -11.58
N PRO A 269 -31.22 16.07 -11.95
CA PRO A 269 -30.56 17.01 -12.84
C PRO A 269 -29.37 17.73 -12.18
N MET A 270 -28.38 18.07 -13.01
CA MET A 270 -27.09 18.66 -12.66
C MET A 270 -27.21 19.96 -11.85
N THR A 271 -26.58 20.01 -10.69
CA THR A 271 -26.13 21.24 -10.00
C THR A 271 -25.10 20.90 -8.90
N PRO A 272 -24.42 21.90 -8.30
CA PRO A 272 -22.95 22.06 -8.23
C PRO A 272 -22.19 20.98 -7.43
N SER A 273 -20.94 20.66 -7.79
CA SER A 273 -19.81 20.46 -6.83
C SER A 273 -18.59 19.66 -7.35
N SER A 274 -18.00 20.00 -8.51
CA SER A 274 -16.65 19.47 -8.83
C SER A 274 -15.65 19.77 -7.70
N SER A 275 -15.78 20.94 -7.06
CA SER A 275 -14.97 21.30 -5.89
C SER A 275 -15.19 20.36 -4.69
N THR A 276 -16.41 20.07 -4.26
CA THR A 276 -16.61 19.17 -3.11
C THR A 276 -16.08 17.76 -3.37
N GLN A 277 -16.21 17.27 -4.61
CA GLN A 277 -15.64 15.98 -5.01
C GLN A 277 -14.11 15.97 -4.92
N ASP A 278 -13.43 17.05 -5.35
CA ASP A 278 -11.98 17.15 -5.26
C ASP A 278 -11.48 17.11 -3.81
N CYS A 279 -12.18 17.74 -2.87
CA CYS A 279 -11.85 17.68 -1.44
C CYS A 279 -12.05 16.27 -0.87
N GLU A 280 -13.16 15.60 -1.17
CA GLU A 280 -13.38 14.22 -0.73
C GLU A 280 -12.31 13.27 -1.29
N ARG A 281 -11.88 13.51 -2.52
CA ARG A 281 -10.84 12.72 -3.17
C ARG A 281 -9.45 12.98 -2.58
N ALA A 282 -9.09 14.25 -2.37
CA ALA A 282 -7.87 14.63 -1.68
C ALA A 282 -7.83 13.99 -0.28
N ARG A 283 -8.98 14.00 0.42
CA ARG A 283 -9.16 13.32 1.70
C ARG A 283 -8.96 11.83 1.60
N ASP A 284 -9.55 11.13 0.63
CA ASP A 284 -9.37 9.68 0.45
C ASP A 284 -7.91 9.29 0.18
N ILE A 285 -7.19 10.06 -0.66
CA ILE A 285 -5.76 9.81 -0.93
C ILE A 285 -4.93 9.99 0.34
N LEU A 286 -5.16 11.08 1.08
CA LEU A 286 -4.48 11.35 2.35
C LEU A 286 -4.82 10.30 3.40
N ARG A 287 -6.07 9.86 3.46
CA ARG A 287 -6.54 8.83 4.37
C ARG A 287 -5.86 7.47 4.13
N ARG A 288 -5.38 7.22 2.91
CA ARG A 288 -4.66 5.99 2.56
C ARG A 288 -3.15 6.14 2.61
N LYS A 289 -2.62 7.37 2.69
CA LYS A 289 -1.18 7.62 2.81
C LYS A 289 -0.68 7.02 4.11
N ASN A 290 0.43 6.29 4.05
CA ASN A 290 1.07 5.67 5.22
C ASN A 290 0.19 4.69 6.02
N VAL A 291 -0.89 4.19 5.42
CA VAL A 291 -1.69 3.09 5.96
C VAL A 291 -1.30 1.80 5.24
N PRO A 292 -0.83 0.75 5.95
CA PRO A 292 -0.57 -0.55 5.34
C PRO A 292 -1.81 -1.09 4.64
N SER A 293 -1.67 -1.69 3.46
CA SER A 293 -2.80 -2.24 2.70
C SER A 293 -3.65 -3.21 3.54
N VAL A 294 -2.99 -4.02 4.38
CA VAL A 294 -3.62 -4.96 5.32
C VAL A 294 -4.44 -4.29 6.42
N CYS A 295 -4.20 -3.01 6.70
CA CYS A 295 -4.83 -2.20 7.74
C CYS A 295 -5.79 -1.13 7.22
N ARG A 296 -6.08 -1.11 5.90
CA ARG A 296 -7.12 -0.22 5.34
C ARG A 296 -8.49 -0.54 5.90
N THR A 297 -8.72 -1.81 6.22
CA THR A 297 -9.91 -2.26 6.92
C THR A 297 -9.53 -2.64 8.35
N ILE A 298 -10.31 -2.18 9.31
CA ILE A 298 -10.12 -2.42 10.74
C ILE A 298 -11.36 -3.08 11.36
N LYS A 299 -11.15 -3.84 12.42
CA LYS A 299 -12.15 -4.56 13.20
C LYS A 299 -11.78 -4.57 14.69
N ASN A 300 -12.67 -5.10 15.53
CA ASN A 300 -12.43 -5.24 16.98
C ASN A 300 -11.96 -3.94 17.65
N ILE A 301 -12.62 -2.83 17.33
CA ILE A 301 -12.24 -1.50 17.81
C ILE A 301 -12.48 -1.40 19.32
N GLN A 302 -11.53 -0.78 20.02
CA GLN A 302 -11.59 -0.49 21.45
C GLN A 302 -11.18 0.95 21.72
N LEU A 303 -11.90 1.60 22.64
CA LEU A 303 -11.57 2.92 23.15
C LEU A 303 -11.05 2.80 24.58
N GLY A 304 -9.88 3.35 24.84
CA GLY A 304 -9.29 3.53 26.17
C GLY A 304 -9.50 4.95 26.67
N LEU A 305 -9.86 5.09 27.95
CA LEU A 305 -9.92 6.37 28.65
C LEU A 305 -9.24 6.22 30.02
N ALA A 306 -8.41 7.21 30.39
CA ALA A 306 -7.85 7.33 31.73
C ALA A 306 -8.07 8.74 32.29
N LEU A 307 -8.40 8.82 33.57
CA LEU A 307 -8.49 10.07 34.34
C LEU A 307 -7.19 10.28 35.11
N SER A 308 -6.81 11.55 35.29
CA SER A 308 -5.67 11.89 36.14
C SER A 308 -5.89 11.38 37.57
N ASN A 309 -4.80 11.13 38.29
CA ASN A 309 -4.84 10.76 39.70
C ASN A 309 -4.80 11.99 40.64
N ASP A 310 -4.91 13.22 40.11
CA ASP A 310 -4.91 14.43 40.95
C ASP A 310 -6.17 14.49 41.82
N TYR A 311 -6.03 15.10 43.00
CA TYR A 311 -7.14 15.39 43.91
C TYR A 311 -8.20 16.21 43.14
N TYR A 312 -9.42 15.66 42.96
CA TYR A 312 -10.54 16.14 42.13
C TYR A 312 -10.59 15.76 40.63
N SER A 313 -9.73 14.88 40.14
CA SER A 313 -9.75 14.51 38.70
C SER A 313 -10.91 13.60 38.28
N GLY A 314 -11.62 13.00 39.24
CA GLY A 314 -12.84 12.22 38.99
C GLY A 314 -14.06 13.09 38.76
N THR A 315 -15.22 12.47 38.54
CA THR A 315 -16.51 13.17 38.41
C THR A 315 -17.61 12.36 39.08
N TRP A 316 -18.71 13.02 39.43
CA TRP A 316 -19.95 12.38 39.87
C TRP A 316 -20.91 12.12 38.70
N ASP A 317 -20.57 12.60 37.51
CA ASP A 317 -21.34 12.39 36.31
C ASP A 317 -21.13 11.00 35.72
N ARG A 318 -22.07 10.61 34.88
CA ARG A 318 -21.89 9.50 33.96
C ARG A 318 -21.15 10.00 32.74
N ILE A 319 -20.02 9.36 32.45
CA ILE A 319 -19.18 9.68 31.29
C ILE A 319 -19.32 8.61 30.21
N GLY A 320 -19.23 9.05 28.97
CA GLY A 320 -19.30 8.23 27.79
C GLY A 320 -18.43 8.79 26.67
N ALA A 321 -18.35 8.05 25.58
CA ALA A 321 -17.69 8.49 24.38
C ALA A 321 -18.50 8.12 23.14
N THR A 322 -18.23 8.78 22.03
CA THR A 322 -18.78 8.44 20.72
C THR A 322 -17.64 8.39 19.73
N LEU A 323 -17.50 7.26 19.04
CA LEU A 323 -16.67 7.15 17.85
C LEU A 323 -17.59 7.33 16.66
N GLU A 324 -17.30 8.29 15.79
CA GLU A 324 -18.15 8.56 14.63
C GLU A 324 -17.33 8.99 13.41
N GLY A 325 -17.96 8.84 12.26
CA GLY A 325 -17.38 9.17 10.96
C GLY A 325 -18.25 8.62 9.82
N PRO A 326 -17.70 8.51 8.59
CA PRO A 326 -18.44 8.04 7.42
C PRO A 326 -19.03 6.63 7.56
N ALA A 327 -18.46 5.78 8.43
CA ALA A 327 -18.95 4.43 8.67
C ALA A 327 -20.18 4.38 9.60
N GLY A 328 -20.51 5.48 10.29
CA GLY A 328 -21.61 5.55 11.25
C GLY A 328 -21.14 6.04 12.61
N LYS A 329 -21.80 5.59 13.68
CA LYS A 329 -21.51 6.02 15.06
C LYS A 329 -21.60 4.87 16.07
N ALA A 330 -20.63 4.79 16.96
CA ALA A 330 -20.63 3.91 18.13
C ALA A 330 -20.70 4.75 19.41
N ILE A 331 -21.77 4.59 20.19
CA ILE A 331 -21.94 5.28 21.48
C ILE A 331 -21.54 4.34 22.60
N LEU A 332 -20.51 4.73 23.36
CA LEU A 332 -19.90 3.95 24.43
C LEU A 332 -20.24 4.55 25.79
N ARG A 333 -20.78 3.73 26.69
CA ARG A 333 -20.94 4.09 28.11
C ARG A 333 -19.68 3.61 28.84
N LEU A 334 -18.96 4.53 29.47
CA LEU A 334 -17.65 4.22 30.06
C LEU A 334 -17.74 3.98 31.56
N ALA A 335 -18.33 4.93 32.30
CA ALA A 335 -18.46 4.84 33.75
C ALA A 335 -19.54 5.76 34.30
N GLU A 336 -19.97 5.48 35.52
CA GLU A 336 -20.85 6.32 36.32
C GLU A 336 -20.10 6.73 37.59
N GLY A 337 -19.86 8.03 37.77
CA GLY A 337 -19.15 8.56 38.93
C GLY A 337 -17.70 8.07 39.10
N PRO A 338 -16.84 8.02 38.06
CA PRO A 338 -15.48 7.49 38.19
C PRO A 338 -14.61 8.34 39.13
N SER A 339 -13.85 7.66 39.99
CA SER A 339 -12.87 8.29 40.88
C SER A 339 -11.62 8.79 40.14
N PRO A 340 -10.79 9.66 40.74
CA PRO A 340 -9.44 9.93 40.24
C PRO A 340 -8.66 8.63 39.99
N GLY A 341 -7.81 8.64 38.96
CA GLY A 341 -7.02 7.48 38.53
C GLY A 341 -7.84 6.37 37.83
N PHE A 342 -9.13 6.59 37.58
CA PHE A 342 -9.96 5.64 36.83
C PHE A 342 -9.41 5.41 35.42
N SER A 343 -9.37 4.15 34.99
CA SER A 343 -9.00 3.76 33.62
C SER A 343 -9.85 2.60 33.15
N THR A 344 -10.27 2.64 31.88
CA THR A 344 -11.07 1.58 31.27
C THR A 344 -10.80 1.44 29.78
N TRP A 345 -11.08 0.24 29.25
CA TRP A 345 -11.13 -0.07 27.82
C TRP A 345 -12.52 -0.59 27.47
N GLN A 346 -13.17 0.06 26.51
CA GLN A 346 -14.49 -0.33 26.05
C GLN A 346 -14.41 -0.87 24.62
N LYS A 347 -14.85 -2.12 24.43
CA LYS A 347 -14.99 -2.72 23.10
C LYS A 347 -16.24 -2.16 22.40
N VAL A 348 -16.09 -1.85 21.11
CA VAL A 348 -17.18 -1.44 20.23
C VAL A 348 -17.92 -2.66 19.71
N ASP A 349 -19.25 -2.64 19.79
CA ASP A 349 -20.09 -3.57 19.03
C ASP A 349 -20.14 -3.09 17.57
N MET A 350 -19.28 -3.67 16.74
CA MET A 350 -19.09 -3.28 15.34
C MET A 350 -20.39 -3.42 14.54
N LYS A 351 -21.06 -4.57 14.68
CA LYS A 351 -22.27 -4.89 13.93
C LYS A 351 -23.43 -3.97 14.31
N ALA A 352 -23.62 -3.71 15.60
CA ALA A 352 -24.68 -2.83 16.07
C ALA A 352 -24.41 -1.36 15.73
N SER A 353 -23.14 -0.92 15.75
CA SER A 353 -22.77 0.49 15.57
C SER A 353 -22.64 0.91 14.10
N TYR A 354 -22.08 0.02 13.27
CA TYR A 354 -21.71 0.33 11.88
C TYR A 354 -22.38 -0.59 10.85
N GLY A 355 -23.18 -1.58 11.28
CA GLY A 355 -23.83 -2.55 10.38
C GLY A 355 -22.88 -3.61 9.80
N SER A 356 -21.60 -3.57 10.13
CA SER A 356 -20.54 -4.44 9.61
C SER A 356 -19.58 -4.88 10.71
N GLU A 357 -18.96 -6.05 10.55
CA GLU A 357 -17.91 -6.56 11.47
C GLU A 357 -16.57 -5.84 11.29
N SER A 358 -16.42 -5.10 10.19
CA SER A 358 -15.22 -4.33 9.87
C SER A 358 -15.58 -3.09 9.07
N ILE A 359 -14.76 -2.06 9.17
CA ILE A 359 -14.94 -0.78 8.50
C ILE A 359 -13.62 -0.31 7.90
N ASP A 360 -13.68 0.65 6.97
CA ASP A 360 -12.48 1.37 6.54
C ASP A 360 -11.85 2.13 7.73
N ILE A 361 -10.53 2.21 7.79
CA ILE A 361 -9.80 2.90 8.87
C ILE A 361 -10.15 4.39 8.94
N GLY A 362 -10.44 5.03 7.80
CA GLY A 362 -10.96 6.40 7.73
C GLY A 362 -12.48 6.50 7.97
N GLY A 363 -13.13 5.38 8.29
CA GLY A 363 -14.55 5.32 8.65
C GLY A 363 -14.87 5.95 10.02
N ILE A 364 -13.85 6.17 10.85
CA ILE A 364 -13.93 6.95 12.09
C ILE A 364 -13.00 8.15 11.92
N ASP A 365 -13.55 9.36 12.04
CA ASP A 365 -12.78 10.60 11.89
C ASP A 365 -12.89 11.53 13.09
N LYS A 366 -13.62 11.13 14.15
CA LYS A 366 -13.66 11.88 15.41
C LYS A 366 -14.02 11.02 16.63
N ILE A 367 -13.50 11.46 17.78
CA ILE A 367 -13.85 10.99 19.13
C ILE A 367 -14.56 12.12 19.84
N THR A 368 -15.75 11.85 20.37
CA THR A 368 -16.49 12.81 21.19
C THR A 368 -16.62 12.28 22.61
N LEU A 369 -16.13 13.01 23.61
CA LEU A 369 -16.38 12.71 25.01
C LEU A 369 -17.70 13.35 25.43
N ASN A 370 -18.48 12.61 26.21
CA ASN A 370 -19.79 13.03 26.67
C ASN A 370 -19.94 12.84 28.18
N ALA A 371 -20.74 13.70 28.81
CA ALA A 371 -21.10 13.59 30.23
C ALA A 371 -22.61 13.79 30.40
N ALA A 372 -23.17 13.29 31.50
CA ALA A 372 -24.52 13.57 31.97
C ALA A 372 -24.60 13.38 33.48
N ALA A 373 -25.30 14.25 34.21
CA ALA A 373 -25.55 14.01 35.62
C ALA A 373 -26.32 12.70 35.85
N VAL A 374 -26.08 12.10 37.01
CA VAL A 374 -26.79 10.92 37.50
C VAL A 374 -27.84 11.36 38.51
N PHE A 375 -29.03 10.77 38.45
CA PHE A 375 -30.07 10.98 39.45
C PHE A 375 -30.01 9.86 40.51
N SER A 376 -29.68 10.22 41.74
CA SER A 376 -29.53 9.35 42.92
C SER A 376 -30.59 9.59 44.02
N GLY A 377 -31.62 10.40 43.76
CA GLY A 377 -32.82 10.55 44.62
C GLY A 377 -32.99 11.92 45.29
N PHE A 378 -33.95 12.02 46.23
CA PHE A 378 -34.43 13.29 46.82
C PHE A 378 -33.50 13.94 47.88
N ARG A 379 -32.28 13.44 48.10
CA ARG A 379 -31.32 13.95 49.11
C ARG A 379 -29.92 14.19 48.53
N GLU A 380 -29.83 14.90 47.41
CA GLU A 380 -28.55 15.09 46.71
C GLU A 380 -27.78 16.32 47.19
N SER A 381 -26.67 16.09 47.89
CA SER A 381 -25.61 17.07 48.16
C SER A 381 -24.38 16.90 47.25
N ASN A 382 -24.40 15.92 46.33
CA ASN A 382 -23.26 15.68 45.44
C ASN A 382 -23.24 16.73 44.31
N PRO A 383 -22.06 17.26 43.94
CA PRO A 383 -21.94 18.19 42.84
C PRO A 383 -22.34 17.50 41.53
N LYS A 384 -23.22 18.15 40.77
CA LYS A 384 -23.66 17.73 39.43
C LYS A 384 -22.86 18.49 38.40
N ASN A 385 -22.58 17.89 37.25
CA ASN A 385 -21.93 18.58 36.13
C ASN A 385 -20.55 19.13 36.52
N ASP A 386 -19.82 18.39 37.36
CA ASP A 386 -18.48 18.79 37.81
C ASP A 386 -17.43 18.61 36.70
N GLN A 387 -16.27 19.23 36.91
CA GLN A 387 -15.16 19.06 36.01
C GLN A 387 -14.35 17.82 36.39
N TRP A 388 -13.80 17.14 35.39
CA TRP A 388 -12.92 16.00 35.53
C TRP A 388 -11.72 16.15 34.61
N LYS A 389 -10.60 15.54 34.99
CA LYS A 389 -9.34 15.68 34.26
C LYS A 389 -9.03 14.41 33.49
N VAL A 390 -9.12 14.49 32.17
CA VAL A 390 -8.73 13.42 31.26
C VAL A 390 -7.21 13.39 31.17
N GLN A 391 -6.61 12.24 31.46
CA GLN A 391 -5.19 11.99 31.28
C GLN A 391 -4.90 11.45 29.89
N ASP A 392 -5.60 10.38 29.49
CA ASP A 392 -5.36 9.67 28.24
C ASP A 392 -6.67 9.34 27.51
N VAL A 393 -6.66 9.47 26.18
CA VAL A 393 -7.65 8.87 25.28
C VAL A 393 -6.89 8.07 24.24
N GLN A 394 -7.29 6.82 24.00
CA GLN A 394 -6.58 5.90 23.13
C GLN A 394 -7.54 5.09 22.28
N ILE A 395 -7.18 4.80 21.03
CA ILE A 395 -7.92 3.86 20.19
C ILE A 395 -7.02 2.69 19.83
N ARG A 396 -7.60 1.49 19.83
CA ARG A 396 -6.98 0.26 19.32
C ARG A 396 -7.93 -0.42 18.35
N ALA A 397 -7.37 -1.04 17.33
CA ALA A 397 -8.11 -1.89 16.41
C ALA A 397 -7.21 -3.02 15.90
N GLU A 398 -7.84 -4.09 15.45
CA GLU A 398 -7.19 -5.12 14.64
C GLU A 398 -7.36 -4.75 13.17
N CYS A 399 -6.34 -5.01 12.37
CA CYS A 399 -6.45 -4.90 10.93
C CYS A 399 -7.24 -6.09 10.35
N ALA A 400 -7.54 -6.06 9.04
CA ALA A 400 -8.17 -7.20 8.38
C ALA A 400 -7.35 -8.48 8.60
N ASP A 401 -6.04 -8.34 8.47
CA ASP A 401 -5.05 -9.32 8.89
C ASP A 401 -4.83 -9.26 10.43
N PRO A 402 -5.08 -10.36 11.17
CA PRO A 402 -4.92 -10.38 12.62
C PRO A 402 -3.47 -10.22 13.11
N ASP A 403 -2.48 -10.43 12.25
CA ASP A 403 -1.06 -10.25 12.59
C ASP A 403 -0.67 -8.76 12.66
N PHE A 404 -1.61 -7.86 12.31
CA PHE A 404 -1.42 -6.43 12.27
C PHE A 404 -2.43 -5.73 13.18
N LYS A 405 -1.91 -4.78 13.97
CA LYS A 405 -2.71 -3.96 14.88
C LYS A 405 -2.54 -2.50 14.52
N ALA A 406 -3.64 -1.77 14.66
CA ALA A 406 -3.66 -0.33 14.49
C ALA A 406 -3.93 0.32 15.85
N LYS A 407 -3.27 1.44 16.12
CA LYS A 407 -3.49 2.22 17.34
C LYS A 407 -3.38 3.70 17.08
N ASP A 408 -4.16 4.49 17.81
CA ASP A 408 -4.00 5.93 17.92
C ASP A 408 -3.69 6.26 19.39
N ASP A 409 -2.53 6.88 19.59
CA ASP A 409 -2.00 7.31 20.89
C ASP A 409 -1.79 8.83 20.96
N LYS A 410 -2.30 9.60 19.99
CA LYS A 410 -2.07 11.05 19.91
C LYS A 410 -2.59 11.82 21.13
N LEU A 411 -3.61 11.28 21.81
CA LEU A 411 -4.22 11.88 23.00
C LEU A 411 -3.74 11.23 24.31
N VAL A 412 -2.62 10.49 24.29
CA VAL A 412 -1.92 10.07 25.50
C VAL A 412 -1.20 11.28 26.10
N GLY A 413 -1.38 11.51 27.40
CA GLY A 413 -0.80 12.63 28.12
C GLY A 413 -1.55 13.96 27.95
N LEU A 414 -2.82 13.92 27.49
CA LEU A 414 -3.68 15.08 27.26
C LEU A 414 -3.81 16.00 28.50
N ASN A 415 -3.98 15.42 29.69
CA ASN A 415 -4.02 16.12 30.98
C ASN A 415 -4.91 17.37 31.05
N ALA A 416 -6.12 17.31 30.48
CA ALA A 416 -7.02 18.45 30.33
C ALA A 416 -8.32 18.29 31.14
N TRP A 417 -8.84 19.40 31.68
CA TRP A 417 -10.10 19.47 32.41
C TRP A 417 -11.28 19.65 31.44
N TYR A 418 -12.30 18.83 31.61
CA TYR A 418 -13.58 18.91 30.89
C TYR A 418 -14.72 18.89 31.88
N GLY A 419 -15.85 19.52 31.52
CA GLY A 419 -17.02 19.56 32.38
C GLY A 419 -18.28 19.63 31.55
N HIS A 420 -19.39 19.15 32.11
CA HIS A 420 -20.67 19.18 31.43
C HIS A 420 -21.13 20.63 31.18
N PRO A 421 -21.45 21.03 29.93
CA PRO A 421 -21.74 22.43 29.60
C PRO A 421 -23.13 22.91 30.06
N GLY A 422 -24.01 22.01 30.49
CA GLY A 422 -25.32 22.35 31.05
C GLY A 422 -25.24 22.77 32.51
N GLY A 423 -26.05 23.76 32.92
CA GLY A 423 -26.10 24.23 34.30
C GLY A 423 -26.54 23.16 35.32
N TRP A 424 -26.38 23.46 36.60
CA TRP A 424 -26.63 22.57 37.75
C TRP A 424 -28.11 22.25 38.05
N LEU A 425 -29.06 22.88 37.36
CA LEU A 425 -30.50 22.84 37.68
C LEU A 425 -31.33 22.41 36.47
N GLY A 426 -32.41 21.68 36.75
CA GLY A 426 -33.42 21.30 35.75
C GLY A 426 -33.04 20.10 34.87
N GLU A 427 -33.92 19.79 33.92
CA GLU A 427 -33.82 18.63 33.03
C GLU A 427 -32.53 18.63 32.17
N SER A 428 -31.97 19.82 31.90
CA SER A 428 -30.74 19.96 31.12
C SER A 428 -29.51 19.36 31.79
N ALA A 429 -29.49 19.20 33.12
CA ALA A 429 -28.36 18.59 33.83
C ALA A 429 -28.25 17.08 33.56
N TYR A 430 -29.38 16.41 33.28
CA TYR A 430 -29.44 14.96 33.10
C TYR A 430 -29.32 14.52 31.64
N LYS A 431 -29.31 15.47 30.70
CA LYS A 431 -29.16 15.20 29.27
C LYS A 431 -27.69 15.00 28.95
N THR A 432 -27.37 13.95 28.20
CA THR A 432 -26.02 13.76 27.68
C THR A 432 -25.60 14.94 26.81
N LYS A 433 -24.45 15.52 27.13
CA LYS A 433 -23.82 16.61 26.39
C LYS A 433 -22.39 16.27 26.04
N THR A 434 -21.96 16.75 24.89
CA THR A 434 -20.57 16.74 24.47
C THR A 434 -19.75 17.67 25.36
N VAL A 435 -18.63 17.16 25.87
CA VAL A 435 -17.65 17.94 26.65
C VAL A 435 -16.35 18.19 25.88
N ALA A 436 -16.01 17.31 24.93
CA ALA A 436 -14.85 17.47 24.06
C ALA A 436 -15.09 16.74 22.73
N THR A 437 -14.45 17.20 21.65
CA THR A 437 -14.38 16.49 20.38
C THR A 437 -12.97 16.58 19.84
N PHE A 438 -12.43 15.44 19.43
CA PHE A 438 -11.07 15.30 18.89
C PHE A 438 -11.16 14.72 17.48
N PRO A 439 -10.57 15.37 16.47
CA PRO A 439 -10.47 14.77 15.14
C PRO A 439 -9.48 13.61 15.16
N ILE A 440 -9.77 12.58 14.37
CA ILE A 440 -8.86 11.47 14.04
C ILE A 440 -8.55 11.57 12.56
N VAL A 441 -7.27 11.55 12.22
CA VAL A 441 -6.85 11.37 10.83
C VAL A 441 -6.00 10.13 10.65
N PRO A 442 -5.93 9.55 9.43
CA PRO A 442 -5.14 8.35 9.20
C PRO A 442 -3.64 8.49 9.51
N GLY A 443 -3.09 9.70 9.47
CA GLY A 443 -1.73 9.97 9.94
C GLY A 443 -1.53 9.79 11.45
N ASP A 444 -2.60 9.84 12.25
CA ASP A 444 -2.56 9.63 13.70
C ASP A 444 -2.41 8.14 14.07
N TRP A 445 -2.71 7.23 13.12
CA TRP A 445 -2.62 5.80 13.34
C TRP A 445 -1.17 5.31 13.23
N ALA A 446 -0.72 4.64 14.28
CA ALA A 446 0.47 3.80 14.28
C ALA A 446 0.10 2.33 14.05
N PHE A 447 0.97 1.61 13.35
CA PHE A 447 0.75 0.21 12.97
C PHE A 447 1.85 -0.67 13.54
N SER A 448 1.45 -1.85 14.02
CA SER A 448 2.38 -2.87 14.48
C SER A 448 2.03 -4.21 13.82
N PRO A 449 2.90 -4.73 12.94
CA PRO A 449 4.12 -4.08 12.42
C PRO A 449 3.81 -2.93 11.43
N PRO A 450 4.81 -2.09 11.09
CA PRO A 450 4.59 -0.88 10.27
C PRO A 450 4.14 -1.14 8.83
N CYS A 451 4.49 -2.28 8.24
CA CYS A 451 4.01 -2.73 6.93
C CYS A 451 4.21 -4.23 6.75
N ALA A 452 3.51 -4.83 5.78
CA ALA A 452 3.65 -6.24 5.46
C ALA A 452 4.79 -6.54 4.48
N ILE A 453 5.03 -5.62 3.53
CA ILE A 453 5.97 -5.82 2.43
C ILE A 453 7.16 -4.88 2.58
N ILE A 454 8.36 -5.45 2.54
CA ILE A 454 9.63 -4.71 2.59
C ILE A 454 10.40 -4.85 1.28
N LYS A 455 11.15 -3.80 0.95
CA LYS A 455 11.99 -3.74 -0.26
C LYS A 455 13.50 -3.78 0.04
N ASP A 456 13.88 -3.52 1.29
CA ASP A 456 15.25 -3.57 1.76
C ASP A 456 15.28 -4.27 3.12
N LEU A 457 16.33 -5.05 3.36
CA LEU A 457 16.58 -5.71 4.64
C LEU A 457 18.08 -5.66 4.96
N THR A 458 18.43 -5.15 6.13
CA THR A 458 19.81 -5.08 6.64
C THR A 458 19.92 -5.82 7.96
N TYR A 459 21.12 -6.25 8.31
CA TYR A 459 21.40 -6.89 9.58
C TYR A 459 22.67 -6.33 10.24
N GLN A 460 22.73 -6.49 11.56
CA GLN A 460 23.92 -6.28 12.36
C GLN A 460 24.09 -7.49 13.29
N PHE A 461 25.20 -8.22 13.15
CA PHE A 461 25.57 -9.39 13.92
C PHE A 461 26.76 -9.08 14.84
N LYS A 462 26.75 -9.62 16.08
CA LYS A 462 27.82 -9.39 17.04
C LYS A 462 28.22 -10.62 17.86
N LEU A 463 29.54 -10.80 18.02
CA LEU A 463 30.18 -11.72 18.96
C LEU A 463 30.76 -10.97 20.17
N SER A 464 30.99 -11.70 21.26
CA SER A 464 31.50 -11.12 22.50
C SER A 464 33.01 -10.95 22.52
N ASN A 465 33.48 -9.92 23.23
CA ASN A 465 34.89 -9.66 23.53
C ASN A 465 35.32 -10.40 24.81
N VAL A 466 35.07 -11.70 24.89
CA VAL A 466 35.55 -12.55 25.99
C VAL A 466 36.49 -13.62 25.46
N TYR A 467 37.29 -14.21 26.34
CA TYR A 467 38.14 -15.32 25.98
C TYR A 467 37.30 -16.48 25.41
N TYR A 468 37.68 -16.98 24.23
CA TYR A 468 36.91 -17.91 23.38
C TYR A 468 35.60 -17.34 22.78
N GLY A 469 35.43 -16.02 22.70
CA GLY A 469 34.21 -15.41 22.16
C GLY A 469 34.01 -15.57 20.64
N GLY A 470 35.11 -15.79 19.89
CA GLY A 470 35.12 -16.08 18.45
C GLY A 470 35.06 -17.57 18.12
N THR A 471 35.14 -17.92 16.84
CA THR A 471 35.24 -19.31 16.35
C THR A 471 36.21 -19.39 15.18
N TRP A 472 36.74 -20.59 14.93
CA TRP A 472 37.53 -20.87 13.74
C TRP A 472 36.67 -21.32 12.54
N ASP A 473 35.37 -21.48 12.72
CA ASP A 473 34.43 -21.91 11.69
C ASP A 473 33.97 -20.76 10.78
N GLU A 474 33.44 -21.12 9.62
CA GLU A 474 32.65 -20.22 8.79
C GLU A 474 31.25 -20.10 9.40
N LEU A 475 30.87 -18.87 9.77
CA LEU A 475 29.52 -18.58 10.24
C LEU A 475 28.65 -18.08 9.09
N SER A 476 27.42 -18.56 9.05
CA SER A 476 26.38 -18.02 8.18
C SER A 476 25.01 -18.09 8.87
N PHE A 477 24.03 -17.37 8.34
CA PHE A 477 22.66 -17.48 8.83
C PHE A 477 21.65 -17.52 7.69
N THR A 478 20.48 -18.07 7.98
CA THR A 478 19.28 -17.90 7.16
C THR A 478 18.21 -17.15 7.96
N ILE A 479 17.31 -16.46 7.25
CA ILE A 479 16.12 -15.85 7.82
C ILE A 479 14.89 -16.19 6.98
N GLY A 480 13.94 -16.93 7.54
CA GLY A 480 12.84 -17.53 6.79
C GLY A 480 13.36 -18.52 5.75
N GLU A 481 12.89 -18.37 4.50
CA GLU A 481 13.27 -19.23 3.37
C GLU A 481 14.48 -18.70 2.58
N SER A 482 15.31 -17.86 3.20
CA SER A 482 16.48 -17.28 2.56
C SER A 482 17.54 -18.35 2.24
N LYS A 483 18.35 -18.12 1.20
CA LYS A 483 19.67 -18.78 1.08
C LYS A 483 20.58 -18.39 2.26
N ASP A 484 21.66 -19.15 2.44
CA ASP A 484 22.70 -18.85 3.44
C ASP A 484 23.34 -17.48 3.19
N ILE A 485 23.39 -16.66 4.24
CA ILE A 485 24.01 -15.33 4.26
C ILE A 485 25.28 -15.43 5.08
N SER A 486 26.45 -15.22 4.45
CA SER A 486 27.75 -15.36 5.12
C SER A 486 27.96 -14.26 6.16
N LEU A 487 28.37 -14.67 7.37
CA LEU A 487 28.78 -13.77 8.45
C LEU A 487 30.30 -13.60 8.46
N GLY A 488 31.08 -14.58 8.00
CA GLY A 488 32.54 -14.50 7.90
C GLY A 488 33.21 -15.87 8.09
N GLU A 489 34.46 -15.98 7.63
CA GLU A 489 35.31 -17.15 7.87
C GLU A 489 36.18 -16.89 9.11
N SER A 490 36.11 -17.78 10.11
CA SER A 490 36.87 -17.71 11.37
C SER A 490 36.75 -16.35 12.11
N PRO A 491 35.53 -15.88 12.44
CA PRO A 491 35.35 -14.59 13.09
C PRO A 491 35.94 -14.57 14.51
N ASP A 492 36.79 -13.56 14.77
CA ASP A 492 37.45 -13.34 16.05
C ASP A 492 36.47 -12.91 17.17
N LEU A 493 36.99 -12.83 18.39
CA LEU A 493 36.28 -12.18 19.50
C LEU A 493 36.02 -10.69 19.20
N ASP A 494 34.93 -10.14 19.74
CA ASP A 494 34.41 -8.78 19.44
C ASP A 494 34.03 -8.54 17.97
N TYR A 495 33.95 -9.61 17.16
CA TYR A 495 33.56 -9.50 15.76
C TYR A 495 32.16 -8.90 15.60
N THR A 496 32.06 -7.91 14.71
CA THR A 496 30.80 -7.29 14.31
C THR A 496 30.70 -7.31 12.79
N LYS A 497 29.53 -7.69 12.28
CA LYS A 497 29.24 -7.69 10.84
C LYS A 497 27.92 -7.02 10.57
N ASP A 498 27.98 -5.93 9.82
CA ASP A 498 26.82 -5.29 9.22
C ASP A 498 26.72 -5.71 7.74
N GLY A 499 25.49 -5.84 7.24
CA GLY A 499 25.26 -6.19 5.84
C GLY A 499 23.89 -5.79 5.34
N THR A 500 23.79 -5.61 4.02
CA THR A 500 22.52 -5.45 3.30
C THR A 500 22.22 -6.74 2.56
N ILE A 501 21.02 -7.29 2.74
CA ILE A 501 20.58 -8.52 2.10
C ILE A 501 20.00 -8.16 0.73
N ASN A 502 20.60 -8.70 -0.33
CA ASN A 502 20.05 -8.60 -1.67
C ASN A 502 18.84 -9.54 -1.78
N LEU A 503 17.63 -8.99 -1.64
CA LEU A 503 16.40 -9.79 -1.60
C LEU A 503 16.23 -10.66 -2.85
N LYS A 504 16.61 -10.15 -4.03
CA LYS A 504 16.48 -10.89 -5.29
C LYS A 504 17.40 -12.10 -5.34
N GLU A 505 18.63 -11.94 -4.86
CA GLU A 505 19.62 -13.02 -4.86
C GLU A 505 19.28 -14.10 -3.84
N VAL A 506 18.85 -13.68 -2.65
CA VAL A 506 18.69 -14.57 -1.48
C VAL A 506 17.29 -15.19 -1.42
N PHE A 507 16.24 -14.47 -1.80
CA PHE A 507 14.84 -14.95 -1.81
C PHE A 507 14.25 -15.14 -3.21
N GLY A 508 14.94 -14.71 -4.27
CA GLY A 508 14.39 -14.73 -5.63
C GLY A 508 13.36 -13.63 -5.92
N LYS A 509 13.19 -12.65 -5.02
CA LYS A 509 12.14 -11.61 -5.11
C LYS A 509 12.72 -10.23 -4.82
N ASP A 510 12.24 -9.20 -5.52
CA ASP A 510 12.65 -7.81 -5.27
C ASP A 510 11.98 -7.21 -4.01
N GLN A 511 10.93 -7.87 -3.50
CA GLN A 511 10.22 -7.51 -2.28
C GLN A 511 9.82 -8.78 -1.55
N ILE A 512 9.74 -8.71 -0.23
CA ILE A 512 9.36 -9.85 0.60
C ILE A 512 8.30 -9.46 1.62
N ASP A 513 7.47 -10.44 1.95
CA ASP A 513 6.50 -10.34 3.02
C ASP A 513 7.16 -10.71 4.34
N ILE A 514 7.05 -9.85 5.36
CA ILE A 514 7.66 -10.11 6.67
C ILE A 514 7.08 -11.35 7.35
N ARG A 515 5.86 -11.78 6.98
CA ARG A 515 5.25 -13.04 7.45
C ARG A 515 6.02 -14.28 6.99
N SER A 516 6.86 -14.18 5.96
CA SER A 516 7.76 -15.27 5.55
C SER A 516 9.06 -15.33 6.35
N LEU A 517 9.40 -14.28 7.12
CA LEU A 517 10.61 -14.20 7.92
C LEU A 517 10.36 -14.81 9.30
N LYS A 518 10.00 -16.08 9.37
CA LYS A 518 9.49 -16.74 10.59
C LYS A 518 10.55 -17.21 11.57
N GLU A 519 11.80 -17.34 11.14
CA GLU A 519 12.87 -17.92 11.95
C GLU A 519 14.22 -17.40 11.48
N VAL A 520 15.16 -17.20 12.40
CA VAL A 520 16.59 -17.05 12.11
C VAL A 520 17.31 -18.31 12.50
N ARG A 521 18.19 -18.82 11.62
CA ARG A 521 19.05 -19.96 11.91
C ARG A 521 20.50 -19.58 11.68
N ILE A 522 21.34 -19.76 12.69
CA ILE A 522 22.80 -19.59 12.54
C ILE A 522 23.39 -20.98 12.35
N THR A 523 24.19 -21.13 11.30
CA THR A 523 24.95 -22.36 11.02
C THR A 523 26.43 -22.06 11.14
N ASP A 524 27.17 -23.05 11.62
CA ASP A 524 28.62 -23.06 11.58
C ASP A 524 29.09 -24.20 10.67
N LYS A 525 29.95 -23.86 9.72
CA LYS A 525 30.53 -24.81 8.77
C LYS A 525 32.03 -24.79 8.93
N PHE A 526 32.65 -25.95 8.75
CA PHE A 526 34.09 -26.08 8.83
C PHE A 526 34.79 -25.12 7.88
N GLY A 527 35.73 -24.31 8.39
CA GLY A 527 36.45 -23.31 7.60
C GLY A 527 37.28 -23.92 6.45
N LYS A 528 37.29 -23.26 5.28
CA LYS A 528 37.88 -23.78 4.03
C LYS A 528 39.39 -24.02 4.06
N ASN A 529 40.11 -23.41 5.00
CA ASN A 529 41.58 -23.46 5.08
C ASN A 529 42.13 -24.45 6.13
N GLY A 530 41.32 -25.42 6.57
CA GLY A 530 41.76 -26.36 7.62
C GLY A 530 41.95 -25.71 8.99
N ALA A 531 41.40 -24.50 9.16
CA ALA A 531 41.38 -23.77 10.43
C ALA A 531 40.22 -24.24 11.34
N GLY A 532 39.20 -24.92 10.80
CA GLY A 532 38.23 -25.62 11.63
C GLY A 532 38.94 -26.66 12.49
N ASP A 533 38.58 -26.74 13.76
CA ASP A 533 39.23 -27.62 14.71
C ASP A 533 38.96 -29.10 14.41
N ALA A 534 39.97 -29.94 14.65
CA ALA A 534 39.88 -31.37 14.38
C ALA A 534 38.84 -32.04 15.31
N TRP A 535 37.81 -32.60 14.68
CA TRP A 535 36.81 -33.47 15.27
C TRP A 535 37.45 -34.69 15.94
N SER A 536 37.40 -34.81 17.27
CA SER A 536 37.62 -36.11 17.91
C SER A 536 36.29 -36.83 18.02
N PHE A 537 36.04 -37.78 17.13
CA PHE A 537 34.96 -38.74 17.30
C PHE A 537 35.26 -39.62 18.52
N GLU A 538 34.54 -39.42 19.62
CA GLU A 538 34.55 -40.34 20.76
C GLU A 538 33.68 -41.55 20.39
N GLY A 539 34.21 -42.42 19.53
CA GLY A 539 33.42 -43.46 18.87
C GLY A 539 34.20 -44.68 18.38
N THR A 540 35.40 -44.95 18.90
CA THR A 540 36.00 -46.29 18.81
C THR A 540 36.74 -46.60 20.10
N HIS A 541 36.17 -47.52 20.88
CA HIS A 541 36.81 -48.14 22.04
C HIS A 541 38.23 -48.61 21.70
N SER A 542 39.24 -47.98 22.30
CA SER A 542 40.56 -48.59 22.47
C SER A 542 40.88 -48.64 23.96
N PRO A 543 40.69 -49.80 24.62
CA PRO A 543 40.98 -49.95 26.04
C PRO A 543 42.47 -50.24 26.19
N ASN A 544 43.31 -49.20 26.09
CA ASN A 544 44.62 -49.11 26.75
C ASN A 544 45.41 -47.93 26.20
N LEU A 545 45.27 -46.76 26.83
CA LEU A 545 46.37 -45.83 27.01
C LEU A 545 46.02 -44.85 28.12
N GLN A 546 46.54 -45.13 29.30
CA GLN A 546 46.68 -44.18 30.38
C GLN A 546 47.59 -43.05 29.90
N SER A 547 47.01 -41.93 29.47
CA SER A 547 47.69 -40.64 29.55
C SER A 547 46.74 -39.61 30.16
N LEU A 548 47.11 -39.15 31.36
CA LEU A 548 46.50 -38.08 32.15
C LEU A 548 46.75 -36.70 31.51
N ALA A 549 46.49 -36.60 30.21
CA ALA A 549 46.44 -35.37 29.46
C ALA A 549 45.17 -35.36 28.59
N ALA A 550 44.04 -35.75 29.18
CA ALA A 550 42.72 -35.31 28.73
C ALA A 550 42.65 -33.78 28.92
N ARG A 551 43.44 -33.06 28.12
CA ARG A 551 43.15 -31.69 27.72
C ARG A 551 41.73 -31.76 27.22
N THR A 552 40.84 -31.18 28.00
CA THR A 552 39.54 -30.67 27.60
C THR A 552 39.66 -30.13 26.18
N LEU A 553 39.36 -30.99 25.20
CA LEU A 553 39.19 -30.63 23.81
C LEU A 553 38.11 -29.56 23.85
N THR A 554 38.56 -28.33 23.63
CA THR A 554 37.76 -27.13 23.62
C THR A 554 36.67 -27.33 22.59
N ARG A 555 35.47 -27.73 23.03
CA ARG A 555 34.30 -27.80 22.16
C ARG A 555 34.19 -26.45 21.47
N ASN A 556 34.25 -26.44 20.13
CA ASN A 556 34.16 -25.22 19.35
C ASN A 556 32.85 -24.51 19.73
N ARG A 557 33.00 -23.33 20.30
CA ARG A 557 31.91 -22.54 20.83
C ARG A 557 32.26 -21.08 20.64
N PHE A 558 31.24 -20.28 20.35
CA PHE A 558 31.34 -18.84 20.29
C PHE A 558 30.30 -18.21 21.21
N LEU A 559 30.55 -16.99 21.67
CA LEU A 559 29.59 -16.26 22.50
C LEU A 559 28.80 -15.29 21.63
N PHE A 560 27.61 -15.74 21.21
CA PHE A 560 26.68 -14.95 20.40
C PHE A 560 26.04 -13.85 21.25
N LEU A 561 26.38 -12.58 20.98
CA LEU A 561 25.77 -11.45 21.68
C LEU A 561 24.40 -11.14 21.12
N GLY A 562 24.24 -11.13 19.80
CA GLY A 562 22.96 -10.87 19.19
C GLY A 562 23.02 -10.54 17.71
N ILE A 563 21.83 -10.46 17.11
CA ILE A 563 21.59 -10.01 15.75
C ILE A 563 20.38 -9.07 15.73
N THR A 564 20.47 -7.99 14.97
CA THR A 564 19.33 -7.11 14.71
C THR A 564 19.05 -7.04 13.23
N PHE A 565 17.80 -6.79 12.88
CA PHE A 565 17.38 -6.57 11.50
C PHE A 565 16.71 -5.21 11.37
N SER A 566 16.95 -4.52 10.27
CA SER A 566 16.24 -3.30 9.90
C SER A 566 15.72 -3.43 8.48
N ALA A 567 14.55 -2.87 8.21
CA ALA A 567 13.91 -3.00 6.91
C ALA A 567 13.20 -1.70 6.51
N THR A 568 13.10 -1.48 5.19
CA THR A 568 12.35 -0.37 4.61
C THR A 568 11.07 -0.90 3.98
N CYS A 569 9.94 -0.27 4.29
CA CYS A 569 8.66 -0.62 3.70
C CYS A 569 8.63 -0.36 2.19
N ALA A 570 8.00 -1.26 1.43
CA ALA A 570 7.96 -1.18 -0.03
C ALA A 570 7.06 -0.05 -0.54
N HIS A 571 5.93 0.18 0.13
CA HIS A 571 4.84 1.04 -0.36
C HIS A 571 4.59 2.29 0.49
N MET A 572 5.48 2.60 1.43
CA MET A 572 5.34 3.75 2.33
C MET A 572 6.70 4.18 2.84
N ASP A 573 6.81 5.43 3.26
CA ASP A 573 8.04 6.00 3.77
C ASP A 573 8.19 5.72 5.27
N LYS A 574 8.26 4.43 5.61
CA LYS A 574 8.48 3.94 6.97
C LYS A 574 9.61 2.93 7.00
N LYS A 575 10.32 2.92 8.13
CA LYS A 575 11.34 1.92 8.45
C LYS A 575 10.91 1.15 9.69
N MET A 576 11.36 -0.10 9.75
CA MET A 576 11.11 -0.97 10.88
C MET A 576 12.39 -1.68 11.30
N ALA A 577 12.42 -2.16 12.54
CA ALA A 577 13.50 -3.00 13.04
C ALA A 577 12.93 -4.16 13.86
N MET A 578 13.64 -5.29 13.81
CA MET A 578 13.45 -6.41 14.72
C MET A 578 14.66 -6.47 15.66
N LYS A 579 14.41 -6.17 16.94
CA LYS A 579 15.44 -6.08 17.99
C LYS A 579 15.38 -7.22 19.02
N LYS A 580 14.47 -8.19 18.83
CA LYS A 580 14.27 -9.31 19.75
C LYS A 580 15.55 -10.07 20.06
N PHE A 581 16.44 -10.23 19.07
CA PHE A 581 17.70 -10.94 19.22
C PHE A 581 18.91 -10.02 19.41
N GLN A 582 18.72 -8.74 19.76
CA GLN A 582 19.83 -7.79 19.95
C GLN A 582 20.75 -8.20 21.11
N SER A 583 20.20 -8.85 22.14
CA SER A 583 20.89 -9.17 23.40
C SER A 583 20.66 -10.61 23.84
N VAL A 584 21.02 -11.57 22.98
CA VAL A 584 20.92 -13.02 23.27
C VAL A 584 21.95 -13.45 24.32
N SER A 585 23.20 -13.01 24.20
CA SER A 585 24.30 -13.29 25.14
C SER A 585 24.43 -14.77 25.55
N LYS A 586 24.53 -15.67 24.56
CA LYS A 586 24.52 -17.12 24.78
C LYS A 586 25.74 -17.82 24.16
N TRP A 587 26.35 -18.73 24.90
CA TRP A 587 27.33 -19.66 24.35
C TRP A 587 26.63 -20.61 23.38
N VAL A 588 27.05 -20.57 22.12
CA VAL A 588 26.56 -21.41 21.03
C VAL A 588 27.65 -22.42 20.72
N TYR A 589 27.26 -23.67 20.51
CA TYR A 589 28.16 -24.79 20.24
C TYR A 589 27.89 -25.31 18.84
N HIS A 590 28.91 -25.90 18.24
CA HIS A 590 28.75 -26.57 16.96
C HIS A 590 27.65 -27.62 16.97
N ALA A 591 26.90 -27.68 15.87
CA ALA A 591 25.92 -28.72 15.61
C ALA A 591 26.29 -29.52 14.36
N GLU A 592 26.69 -30.80 14.54
CA GLU A 592 27.07 -31.69 13.42
C GLU A 592 25.94 -31.86 12.40
N SER A 593 24.69 -31.75 12.88
CA SER A 593 23.51 -31.73 12.04
C SER A 593 22.56 -30.62 12.51
N GLY A 594 22.21 -29.74 11.56
CA GLY A 594 21.29 -28.64 11.81
C GLY A 594 21.97 -27.32 12.23
N PRO A 595 21.19 -26.34 12.65
CA PRO A 595 21.71 -25.02 13.04
C PRO A 595 22.30 -25.04 14.45
N ALA A 596 23.40 -24.29 14.63
CA ALA A 596 24.02 -24.07 15.93
C ALA A 596 23.11 -23.24 16.85
N TRP A 597 22.31 -22.33 16.29
CA TRP A 597 21.33 -21.54 17.02
C TRP A 597 20.10 -21.22 16.17
N THR A 598 18.92 -21.16 16.80
CA THR A 598 17.67 -20.73 16.17
C THR A 598 16.93 -19.69 17.02
N GLY A 599 16.11 -18.88 16.36
CA GLY A 599 15.21 -17.94 17.01
C GLY A 599 13.95 -17.68 16.19
N ASP A 600 12.79 -17.91 16.81
CA ASP A 600 11.49 -17.69 16.18
C ASP A 600 11.16 -16.20 16.06
N ILE A 601 10.64 -15.81 14.91
CA ILE A 601 10.17 -14.45 14.62
C ILE A 601 8.65 -14.49 14.42
N ILE A 602 7.97 -13.55 15.08
CA ILE A 602 6.57 -13.22 14.81
C ILE A 602 6.48 -11.80 14.25
N THR A 603 5.40 -11.49 13.55
CA THR A 603 5.18 -10.18 12.92
C THR A 603 5.27 -9.02 13.91
N SER A 604 4.77 -9.20 15.15
CA SER A 604 4.83 -8.18 16.20
C SER A 604 6.23 -7.92 16.75
N ASP A 605 7.25 -8.71 16.38
CA ASP A 605 8.64 -8.44 16.74
C ASP A 605 9.23 -7.26 15.92
N TRP A 606 8.57 -6.88 14.82
CA TRP A 606 8.93 -5.75 13.98
C TRP A 606 8.27 -4.47 14.47
N ILE A 607 9.09 -3.49 14.86
CA ILE A 607 8.65 -2.20 15.40
C ILE A 607 9.08 -1.05 14.49
N GLU A 608 8.32 0.03 14.48
CA GLU A 608 8.68 1.26 13.75
C GLU A 608 9.97 1.86 14.30
N VAL A 609 10.84 2.32 13.40
CA VAL A 609 12.03 3.10 13.75
C VAL A 609 11.69 4.56 13.52
N VAL A 610 11.59 5.32 14.60
CA VAL A 610 11.36 6.77 14.60
C VAL A 610 12.66 7.52 14.36
#